data_AF-A0A810QHJ5-F1
#
_entry.id   AF-A0A810QHJ5-F1
#
_cell.length_a   1.000
_cell.length_b   1.000
_cell.length_c   1.000
_cell.angle_alpha   90.00
_cell.angle_beta   90.00
_cell.angle_gamma   90.00
#
_symmetry.space_group_name_H-M   'P 1'
#
loop_
_entity.id
_entity.type
_entity.pdbx_description
1 polymer ?
#
loop_
_entity_poly.entity_id
_entity_poly.type
_entity_poly.pdbx_seq_one_letter_code
_entity_poly.pdbx_strand_id
1 'polypeptide(L)'
;MQLKFHTVTIEDLMPQDHFLRRLEAALDLSFVRVETAHLYSRRYGRPPIDPVVLVKYLLVGFLYGIPSERQIEQRIQTDVALRWYLGLDLFDRVPDHSTISQLRRRKPSFRKIFRRLFEEVVGAVRRQGSG
;
A
#
# COMPACT_ATOMS: atom_id res chain seq x y z
N MET A 1 25.86 14.15 -24.49
CA MET A 1 24.54 13.82 -23.90
C MET A 1 23.86 15.14 -23.54
N GLN A 2 22.75 15.49 -24.19
CA GLN A 2 22.02 16.73 -23.88
C GLN A 2 21.09 16.47 -22.68
N LEU A 3 21.36 17.11 -21.54
CA LEU A 3 20.49 17.06 -20.37
C LEU A 3 19.20 17.87 -20.63
N LYS A 4 18.06 17.29 -20.28
CA LYS A 4 16.74 17.95 -20.30
C LYS A 4 16.14 17.88 -18.90
N PHE A 5 15.59 19.00 -18.44
CA PHE A 5 14.86 19.09 -17.18
C PHE A 5 13.36 19.10 -17.46
N HIS A 6 12.60 18.34 -16.67
CA HIS A 6 11.15 18.26 -16.77
C HIS A 6 10.54 18.44 -15.38
N THR A 7 9.46 19.20 -15.29
CA THR A 7 8.60 19.22 -14.11
C THR A 7 7.52 18.18 -14.32
N VAL A 8 7.47 17.19 -13.42
CA VAL A 8 6.49 16.10 -13.45
C VAL A 8 6.02 15.82 -12.03
N THR A 9 4.78 15.38 -11.90
CA THR A 9 4.22 14.82 -10.68
C THR A 9 4.31 13.30 -10.73
N ILE A 10 4.15 12.63 -9.58
CA ILE A 10 4.04 11.16 -9.57
C ILE A 10 2.81 10.67 -10.34
N GLU A 11 1.76 11.48 -10.42
CA GLU A 11 0.54 11.20 -11.20
C GLU A 11 0.85 11.13 -12.70
N ASP A 12 1.69 12.04 -13.21
CA ASP A 12 2.10 12.07 -14.62
C ASP A 12 2.92 10.84 -15.02
N LEU A 13 3.64 10.25 -14.06
CA LEU A 13 4.47 9.06 -14.27
C LEU A 13 3.70 7.75 -14.19
N MET A 14 2.44 7.78 -13.75
CA MET A 14 1.61 6.60 -13.56
C MET A 14 0.69 6.36 -14.78
N PRO A 15 0.90 5.29 -15.58
CA PRO A 15 0.09 5.04 -16.77
C PRO A 15 -1.41 4.92 -16.44
N GLN A 16 -2.26 5.47 -17.30
CA GLN A 16 -3.71 5.56 -17.06
C GLN A 16 -4.42 4.20 -17.10
N ASP A 17 -3.90 3.26 -17.88
CA ASP A 17 -4.41 1.90 -18.06
C ASP A 17 -3.78 0.88 -17.09
N HIS A 18 -2.89 1.34 -16.20
CA HIS A 18 -2.18 0.48 -15.27
C HIS A 18 -3.12 -0.21 -14.28
N PHE A 19 -2.92 -1.51 -14.06
CA PHE A 19 -3.76 -2.35 -13.19
C PHE A 19 -3.98 -1.75 -11.79
N LEU A 20 -2.95 -1.17 -11.17
CA LEU A 20 -3.05 -0.58 -9.83
C LEU A 20 -4.02 0.61 -9.74
N ARG A 21 -4.31 1.32 -10.84
CA ARG A 21 -5.37 2.35 -10.84
C ARG A 21 -6.75 1.72 -10.71
N ARG A 22 -7.00 0.64 -11.46
CA ARG A 22 -8.25 -0.13 -11.33
C ARG A 22 -8.38 -0.73 -9.94
N LEU A 23 -7.27 -1.23 -9.39
CA LEU A 23 -7.23 -1.77 -8.02
C LEU A 23 -7.56 -0.69 -6.98
N GLU A 24 -6.91 0.48 -7.07
CA GLU A 24 -7.14 1.61 -6.15
C GLU A 24 -8.60 2.09 -6.20
N ALA A 25 -9.20 2.15 -7.40
CA ALA A 25 -10.60 2.54 -7.57
C ALA A 25 -11.59 1.48 -7.05
N ALA A 26 -11.21 0.19 -7.08
CA ALA A 26 -12.08 -0.92 -6.70
C ALA A 26 -12.03 -1.26 -5.20
N LEU A 27 -10.96 -0.89 -4.51
CA LEU A 27 -10.75 -1.24 -3.10
C LEU A 27 -10.93 -0.02 -2.19
N ASP A 28 -12.06 0.01 -1.47
CA ASP A 28 -12.22 0.96 -0.37
C ASP A 28 -11.47 0.48 0.89
N LEU A 29 -10.36 1.13 1.21
CA LEU A 29 -9.54 0.86 2.40
C LEU A 29 -9.83 1.82 3.56
N SER A 30 -10.89 2.64 3.50
CA SER A 30 -11.26 3.59 4.55
C SER A 30 -11.47 2.91 5.91
N PHE A 31 -12.04 1.70 5.91
CA PHE A 31 -12.27 0.89 7.10
C PHE A 31 -10.99 0.58 7.89
N VAL A 32 -9.84 0.50 7.22
CA VAL A 32 -8.55 0.15 7.83
C VAL A 32 -8.18 1.18 8.91
N ARG A 33 -8.37 2.47 8.64
CA ARG A 33 -8.08 3.53 9.62
C ARG A 33 -9.03 3.48 10.81
N VAL A 34 -10.31 3.21 10.56
CA VAL A 34 -11.32 3.05 11.63
C VAL A 34 -10.97 1.87 12.52
N GLU A 35 -10.67 0.71 11.94
CA GLU A 35 -10.35 -0.49 12.69
C GLU A 35 -9.03 -0.39 13.44
N THR A 36 -8.05 0.35 12.92
CA THR A 36 -6.74 0.51 13.58
C THR A 36 -6.66 1.70 14.53
N ALA A 37 -7.69 2.55 14.61
CA ALA A 37 -7.67 3.76 15.42
C ALA A 37 -7.27 3.48 16.90
N HIS A 38 -7.73 2.37 17.47
CA HIS A 38 -7.40 1.95 18.84
C HIS A 38 -5.94 1.48 19.03
N LEU A 39 -5.26 1.08 17.96
CA LEU A 39 -3.86 0.62 18.01
C LEU A 39 -2.87 1.78 18.09
N TYR A 40 -3.33 2.98 17.76
CA TYR A 40 -2.55 4.19 17.69
C TYR A 40 -2.96 5.10 18.85
N SER A 41 -2.08 5.25 19.83
CA SER A 41 -2.38 6.06 21.01
C SER A 41 -2.54 7.53 20.60
N ARG A 42 -3.51 8.23 21.17
CA ARG A 42 -3.60 9.71 21.06
C ARG A 42 -2.47 10.44 21.79
N ARG A 43 -1.72 9.74 22.65
CA ARG A 43 -0.72 10.32 23.57
C ARG A 43 0.69 10.39 22.99
N TYR A 44 1.01 9.52 22.03
CA TYR A 44 2.30 9.46 21.34
C TYR A 44 2.11 9.56 19.83
N GLY A 45 1.98 10.80 19.33
CA GLY A 45 2.15 11.17 17.93
C GLY A 45 1.33 10.42 16.86
N ARG A 46 1.51 10.82 15.61
CA ARG A 46 1.06 10.00 14.46
C ARG A 46 1.88 8.71 14.48
N PRO A 47 1.29 7.54 14.25
CA PRO A 47 2.08 6.34 14.08
C PRO A 47 3.11 6.48 12.96
N PRO A 48 4.27 5.80 13.08
CA PRO A 48 5.33 5.94 12.10
C PRO A 48 4.90 5.52 10.69
N ILE A 49 3.88 4.66 10.56
CA ILE A 49 3.35 4.20 9.28
C ILE A 49 1.82 4.26 9.33
N ASP A 50 1.22 4.87 8.30
CA ASP A 50 -0.23 4.85 8.10
C ASP A 50 -0.71 3.40 7.87
N PRO A 51 -1.74 2.93 8.59
CA PRO A 51 -2.21 1.56 8.48
C PRO A 51 -2.68 1.17 7.06
N VAL A 52 -3.18 2.12 6.27
CA VAL A 52 -3.52 1.89 4.85
C VAL A 52 -2.28 1.62 4.03
N VAL A 53 -1.18 2.36 4.27
CA VAL A 53 0.10 2.12 3.60
C VAL A 53 0.63 0.74 3.93
N LEU A 54 0.56 0.32 5.19
CA LEU A 54 0.97 -1.03 5.61
C LEU A 54 0.15 -2.13 4.90
N VAL A 55 -1.17 -1.93 4.78
CA VAL A 55 -2.05 -2.86 4.07
C VAL A 55 -1.68 -2.92 2.58
N LYS A 56 -1.53 -1.78 1.91
CA LYS A 56 -1.15 -1.71 0.50
C LYS A 56 0.23 -2.34 0.24
N TYR A 57 1.19 -2.09 1.13
CA TYR A 57 2.53 -2.67 1.08
C TYR A 57 2.47 -4.21 1.04
N LEU A 58 1.71 -4.82 1.94
CA LEU A 58 1.59 -6.28 2.01
C LEU A 58 0.73 -6.84 0.86
N LEU A 59 -0.26 -6.08 0.40
CA LEU A 59 -1.06 -6.45 -0.77
C LEU A 59 -0.23 -6.46 -2.06
N VAL A 60 0.69 -5.52 -2.24
CA VAL A 60 1.68 -5.55 -3.34
C VAL A 60 2.49 -6.84 -3.31
N GLY A 61 2.99 -7.22 -2.13
CA GLY A 61 3.70 -8.48 -1.97
C GLY A 61 2.90 -9.70 -2.44
N PHE A 62 1.63 -9.75 -2.05
CA PHE A 62 0.72 -10.81 -2.46
C PHE A 62 0.44 -10.80 -3.97
N LEU A 63 0.07 -9.64 -4.54
CA LEU A 63 -0.34 -9.51 -5.94
C LEU A 63 0.79 -9.81 -6.93
N TYR A 64 2.02 -9.39 -6.60
CA TYR A 64 3.19 -9.57 -7.45
C TYR A 64 4.02 -10.81 -7.08
N GLY A 65 3.55 -11.64 -6.14
CA GLY A 65 4.26 -12.85 -5.71
C GLY A 65 5.65 -12.57 -5.11
N ILE A 66 5.84 -11.43 -4.46
CA ILE A 66 7.14 -11.04 -3.89
C ILE A 66 7.33 -11.75 -2.54
N PRO A 67 8.36 -12.60 -2.38
CA PRO A 67 8.37 -13.59 -1.30
C PRO A 67 8.83 -13.04 0.05
N SER A 68 9.31 -11.80 0.13
CA SER A 68 9.75 -11.20 1.41
C SER A 68 9.46 -9.71 1.51
N GLU A 69 9.20 -9.25 2.72
CA GLU A 69 8.98 -7.82 3.01
C GLU A 69 10.19 -6.96 2.61
N ARG A 70 11.42 -7.49 2.70
CA ARG A 70 12.64 -6.82 2.23
C ARG A 70 12.65 -6.63 0.72
N GLN A 71 12.21 -7.62 -0.05
CA GLN A 71 12.11 -7.48 -1.51
C GLN A 71 10.95 -6.58 -1.92
N ILE A 72 9.86 -6.55 -1.16
CA ILE A 72 8.77 -5.58 -1.37
C ILE A 72 9.33 -4.16 -1.21
N GLU A 73 10.12 -3.92 -0.15
CA GLU A 73 10.76 -2.61 0.09
C GLU A 73 11.62 -2.20 -1.11
N GLN A 74 12.54 -3.07 -1.54
CA GLN A 74 13.44 -2.84 -2.67
C GLN A 74 12.68 -2.59 -3.98
N ARG A 75 11.57 -3.30 -4.19
CA ARG A 75 10.73 -3.09 -5.37
C ARG A 75 10.06 -1.71 -5.33
N ILE A 76 9.44 -1.34 -4.20
CA ILE A 76 8.82 -0.01 -4.04
C ILE A 76 9.88 1.11 -4.16
N GLN A 77 11.12 0.88 -3.72
CA GLN A 77 12.21 1.85 -3.84
C GLN A 77 12.57 2.21 -5.29
N THR A 78 12.16 1.44 -6.29
CA THR A 78 12.53 1.67 -7.69
C THR A 78 11.32 1.76 -8.63
N ASP A 79 10.17 1.25 -8.21
CA ASP A 79 8.97 1.17 -9.03
C ASP A 79 8.01 2.34 -8.72
N VAL A 80 7.89 3.27 -9.66
CA VAL A 80 7.06 4.48 -9.50
C VAL A 80 5.58 4.13 -9.36
N ALA A 81 5.10 3.09 -10.05
CA ALA A 81 3.69 2.68 -9.96
C ALA A 81 3.35 2.14 -8.57
N LEU A 82 4.29 1.44 -7.92
CA LEU A 82 4.11 0.99 -6.54
C LEU A 82 4.16 2.15 -5.54
N ARG A 83 5.06 3.12 -5.74
CA ARG A 83 5.06 4.34 -4.91
C ARG A 83 3.74 5.09 -5.02
N TRP A 84 3.28 5.31 -6.24
CA TRP A 84 1.99 5.93 -6.53
C TRP A 84 0.86 5.20 -5.80
N TYR A 85 0.81 3.87 -5.94
CA TYR A 85 -0.22 3.06 -5.28
C TYR A 85 -0.18 3.18 -3.76
N LEU A 86 1.02 3.20 -3.15
CA LEU A 86 1.18 3.39 -1.72
C LEU A 86 0.92 4.84 -1.26
N GLY A 87 0.77 5.80 -2.17
CA GLY A 87 0.64 7.23 -1.87
C GLY A 87 1.95 7.85 -1.36
N LEU A 88 3.09 7.34 -1.83
CA LEU A 88 4.43 7.88 -1.55
C LEU A 88 4.87 8.76 -2.71
N ASP A 89 5.45 9.92 -2.42
CA ASP A 89 6.17 10.72 -3.42
C ASP A 89 7.46 10.01 -3.89
N LEU A 90 8.07 10.47 -4.98
CA LEU A 90 9.33 9.98 -5.52
C LEU A 90 10.47 10.01 -4.49
N PHE A 91 10.49 11.03 -3.64
CA PHE A 91 11.52 11.25 -2.63
C PHE A 91 11.11 10.78 -1.23
N ASP A 92 9.88 10.30 -1.05
CA ASP A 92 9.45 9.76 0.23
C ASP A 92 10.24 8.50 0.57
N ARG A 93 10.57 8.37 1.85
CA ARG A 93 11.21 7.17 2.36
C ARG A 93 10.22 6.02 2.32
N VAL A 94 10.61 4.94 1.65
CA VAL A 94 9.84 3.69 1.65
C VAL A 94 9.82 3.11 3.08
N PRO A 95 8.67 2.62 3.56
CA PRO A 95 8.58 1.93 4.84
C PRO A 95 9.58 0.78 4.96
N ASP A 96 10.37 0.80 6.03
CA ASP A 96 11.39 -0.21 6.29
C ASP A 96 10.77 -1.59 6.58
N HIS A 97 11.26 -2.63 5.91
CA HIS A 97 10.74 -4.00 6.02
C HIS A 97 10.74 -4.52 7.46
N SER A 98 11.72 -4.15 8.28
CA SER A 98 11.77 -4.61 9.68
C SER A 98 10.63 -4.01 10.50
N THR A 99 10.25 -2.77 10.21
CA THR A 99 9.10 -2.11 10.83
C THR A 99 7.79 -2.78 10.42
N ILE A 100 7.63 -3.08 9.12
CA ILE A 100 6.48 -3.84 8.59
C ILE A 100 6.34 -5.19 9.30
N SER A 101 7.45 -5.93 9.38
CA SER A 101 7.54 -7.21 10.07
C SER A 101 7.11 -7.14 11.54
N GLN A 102 7.61 -6.13 12.26
CA GLN A 102 7.29 -5.96 13.67
C GLN A 102 5.81 -5.61 13.89
N LEU A 103 5.24 -4.71 13.07
CA LEU A 103 3.84 -4.35 13.15
C LEU A 103 2.94 -5.55 12.88
N ARG A 104 3.24 -6.33 11.83
CA ARG A 104 2.48 -7.54 11.47
C ARG A 104 2.53 -8.60 12.58
N ARG A 105 3.67 -8.78 13.25
CA ARG A 105 3.83 -9.77 14.33
C ARG A 105 3.21 -9.32 15.66
N ARG A 106 3.42 -8.06 16.05
CA ARG A 106 3.08 -7.57 17.40
C ARG A 106 1.61 -7.20 17.59
N LYS A 107 0.85 -7.06 16.52
CA LYS A 107 -0.52 -6.53 16.56
C LYS A 107 -1.50 -7.53 15.95
N PRO A 108 -2.13 -8.40 16.78
CA PRO A 108 -3.11 -9.39 16.33
C PRO A 108 -4.26 -8.79 15.52
N SER A 109 -4.65 -7.55 15.84
CA SER A 109 -5.68 -6.80 15.11
C SER A 109 -5.37 -6.65 13.60
N PHE A 110 -4.10 -6.61 13.19
CA PHE A 110 -3.76 -6.60 11.76
C PHE A 110 -4.14 -7.91 11.06
N ARG A 111 -4.10 -9.07 11.73
CA ARG A 111 -4.60 -10.31 11.13
C ARG A 111 -6.09 -10.23 10.80
N LYS A 112 -6.89 -9.63 11.69
CA LYS A 112 -8.33 -9.39 11.44
C LYS A 112 -8.54 -8.46 10.25
N ILE A 113 -7.73 -7.40 10.15
CA ILE A 113 -7.75 -6.46 9.01
C ILE A 113 -7.38 -7.17 7.71
N PHE A 114 -6.33 -8.00 7.70
CA PHE A 114 -5.94 -8.76 6.51
C PHE A 114 -7.03 -9.73 6.05
N ARG A 115 -7.75 -10.35 7.00
CA ARG A 115 -8.91 -11.19 6.66
C ARG A 115 -10.03 -10.37 6.03
N ARG A 116 -10.39 -9.22 6.62
CA ARG A 116 -11.42 -8.33 6.06
C ARG A 116 -11.01 -7.73 4.72
N LEU A 117 -9.73 -7.37 4.56
CA LEU A 117 -9.16 -6.96 3.28
C LEU A 117 -9.35 -8.04 2.21
N PHE A 118 -9.07 -9.30 2.55
CA PHE A 118 -9.29 -10.41 1.63
C PHE A 118 -10.77 -10.53 1.24
N GLU A 119 -11.69 -10.39 2.18
CA GLU A 119 -13.13 -10.37 1.92
C GLU A 119 -13.52 -9.22 0.97
N GLU A 120 -12.98 -8.01 1.17
CA GLU A 120 -13.23 -6.87 0.29
C GLU A 120 -12.64 -7.07 -1.11
N VAL A 121 -11.44 -7.64 -1.22
CA VAL A 121 -10.81 -7.97 -2.51
C VAL A 121 -11.66 -8.99 -3.27
N VAL A 122 -12.09 -10.07 -2.61
CA VAL A 122 -12.97 -11.07 -3.20
C VAL A 122 -14.33 -10.45 -3.58
N GLY A 123 -14.89 -9.60 -2.72
CA GLY A 123 -16.13 -8.87 -2.98
C GLY A 123 -16.02 -7.95 -4.20
N ALA A 124 -14.92 -7.21 -4.32
CA ALA A 124 -14.64 -6.34 -5.45
C ALA A 124 -14.54 -7.12 -6.76
N VAL A 125 -13.86 -8.27 -6.77
CA VAL A 125 -13.77 -9.16 -7.94
C VAL A 125 -15.15 -9.68 -8.35
N ARG A 126 -16.00 -10.09 -7.40
CA ARG A 126 -17.37 -10.55 -7.68
C ARG A 126 -18.25 -9.45 -8.29
N ARG A 127 -18.12 -8.21 -7.82
CA ARG A 127 -18.83 -7.05 -8.37
C ARG A 127 -18.42 -6.75 -9.81
N GLN A 128 -17.19 -7.07 -10.20
CA GLN A 128 -16.69 -6.85 -11.58
C GLN A 128 -16.96 -8.04 -12.52
N GLY A 129 -17.17 -9.26 -12.01
CA GLY A 129 -17.42 -10.47 -12.80
C GLY A 129 -18.90 -10.82 -13.02
N SER A 130 -19.82 -9.91 -12.70
CA SER A 130 -21.28 -10.11 -12.85
C SER A 130 -21.88 -9.29 -14.02
N GLY A 131 -21.06 -8.93 -15.00
CA GLY A 131 -21.45 -8.21 -16.21
C GLY A 131 -21.08 -8.97 -17.47
#